data_AF-A0A3P7J6U4-F1
#
_entry.id   AF-A0A3P7J6U4-F1
#
_cell.length_a   1.000
_cell.length_b   1.000
_cell.length_c   1.000
_cell.angle_alpha   90.00
_cell.angle_beta   90.00
_cell.angle_gamma   90.00
#
_symmetry.space_group_name_H-M   'P 1'
#
loop_
_entity.id
_entity.type
_entity.pdbx_description
1 polymer ?
#
loop_
_entity_poly.entity_id
_entity_poly.type
_entity_poly.pdbx_seq_one_letter_code
_entity_poly.pdbx_strand_id
1 'polypeptide(L)'
;YNTEAYLTQWSKEKTASWIVIIGEKDIDKLISISHVNAIQGDRSVRVDFVTPDKKGRCYLTVFIMSDCYLGIDQELQIKAELL
;
A
#
# COMPACT_ATOMS: atom_id res chain seq x y z
N TYR A 1 -12.83 9.30 -17.03
CA TYR A 1 -12.52 7.86 -16.89
C TYR A 1 -13.19 7.39 -15.61
N ASN A 2 -13.81 6.21 -15.61
CA ASN A 2 -14.62 5.70 -14.50
C ASN A 2 -13.75 4.97 -13.46
N THR A 3 -13.94 5.25 -12.18
CA THR A 3 -13.25 4.58 -11.04
C THR A 3 -14.14 3.61 -10.28
N GLU A 4 -15.37 3.42 -10.74
CA GLU A 4 -16.27 2.35 -10.28
C GLU A 4 -15.66 0.99 -10.59
N ALA A 5 -15.69 0.11 -9.60
CA ALA A 5 -15.19 -1.23 -9.71
C ALA A 5 -16.22 -2.13 -10.42
N TYR A 6 -15.76 -2.95 -11.36
CA TYR A 6 -16.57 -3.99 -11.97
C TYR A 6 -16.48 -5.27 -11.13
N LEU A 7 -17.54 -5.56 -10.37
CA LEU A 7 -17.56 -6.64 -9.39
C LEU A 7 -18.75 -7.58 -9.65
N THR A 8 -18.49 -8.77 -10.20
CA THR A 8 -19.57 -9.68 -10.64
C THR A 8 -20.39 -10.29 -9.51
N GLN A 9 -19.84 -10.34 -8.29
CA GLN A 9 -20.47 -10.94 -7.11
C GLN A 9 -20.90 -9.90 -6.06
N TRP A 10 -20.68 -8.61 -6.32
CA TRP A 10 -21.00 -7.54 -5.38
C TRP A 10 -22.14 -6.68 -5.94
N SER A 11 -23.24 -6.59 -5.20
CA SER A 11 -24.50 -6.03 -5.70
C SER A 11 -24.62 -4.51 -5.58
N LYS A 12 -23.67 -3.85 -4.92
CA LYS A 12 -23.69 -2.39 -4.69
C LYS A 12 -22.63 -1.71 -5.52
N GLU A 13 -22.85 -0.44 -5.85
CA GLU A 13 -21.79 0.39 -6.41
C GLU A 13 -20.60 0.46 -5.45
N LYS A 14 -19.40 0.38 -6.00
CA LYS A 14 -18.15 0.48 -5.25
C LYS A 14 -17.14 1.22 -6.09
N THR A 15 -16.57 2.29 -5.53
CA THR A 15 -15.39 2.93 -6.09
C THR A 15 -14.14 2.15 -5.66
N ALA A 16 -13.27 1.80 -6.60
CA ALA A 16 -12.02 1.12 -6.29
C ALA A 16 -11.09 2.03 -5.48
N SER A 17 -10.42 1.48 -4.47
CA SER A 17 -9.44 2.18 -3.66
C SER A 17 -8.20 1.33 -3.45
N TRP A 18 -7.20 1.92 -2.82
CA TRP A 18 -5.90 1.30 -2.61
C TRP A 18 -5.53 1.34 -1.13
N ILE A 19 -4.83 0.30 -0.69
CA ILE A 19 -4.26 0.21 0.64
C ILE A 19 -2.75 0.20 0.47
N VAL A 20 -2.07 1.18 1.07
CA VAL A 20 -0.61 1.24 1.12
C VAL A 20 -0.16 0.77 2.50
N ILE A 21 0.62 -0.30 2.54
CA ILE A 21 1.22 -0.84 3.76
C ILE A 21 2.72 -0.63 3.71
N ILE A 22 3.29 -0.20 4.83
CA ILE A 22 4.75 -0.15 5.04
C ILE A 22 5.06 -1.06 6.23
N GLY A 23 6.04 -1.95 6.09
CA GLY A 23 6.41 -2.88 7.16
C GLY A 23 7.77 -3.54 6.96
N GLU A 24 8.16 -4.38 7.91
CA GLU A 24 9.34 -5.26 7.83
C GLU A 24 8.85 -6.71 7.66
N LYS A 25 8.91 -7.21 6.42
CA LYS A 25 8.34 -8.51 6.05
C LYS A 25 9.01 -9.69 6.75
N ASP A 26 10.33 -9.64 6.93
CA ASP A 26 11.09 -10.75 7.54
C ASP A 26 10.72 -11.03 9.00
N ILE A 27 10.08 -10.06 9.68
CA ILE A 27 9.68 -10.15 11.08
C ILE A 27 8.18 -9.88 11.28
N ASP A 28 7.40 -9.93 10.20
CA ASP A 28 5.94 -9.70 10.19
C ASP A 28 5.51 -8.41 10.92
N LYS A 29 6.30 -7.34 10.81
CA LYS A 29 6.04 -6.08 11.52
C LYS A 29 5.38 -5.05 10.62
N LEU A 30 4.15 -4.66 10.96
CA LEU A 30 3.47 -3.51 10.37
C LEU A 30 4.03 -2.20 10.95
N ILE A 31 4.40 -1.25 10.09
CA ILE A 31 4.85 0.09 10.49
C ILE A 31 3.77 1.14 10.22
N SER A 32 3.14 1.10 9.05
CA SER A 32 2.09 2.05 8.69
C SER A 32 1.10 1.42 7.71
N ILE A 33 -0.15 1.87 7.79
CA ILE A 33 -1.22 1.55 6.84
C ILE A 33 -1.90 2.87 6.44
N SER A 34 -2.10 3.06 5.15
CA SER A 34 -2.77 4.25 4.60
C SER A 34 -3.80 3.84 3.56
N HIS A 35 -5.02 4.33 3.72
CA HIS A 35 -6.07 4.17 2.71
C HIS A 35 -5.99 5.31 1.71
N VAL A 36 -5.97 4.94 0.43
CA VAL A 36 -5.83 5.87 -0.69
C VAL A 36 -7.05 5.73 -1.58
N ASN A 37 -7.76 6.83 -1.79
CA ASN A 37 -8.93 6.86 -2.66
C ASN A 37 -8.57 6.51 -4.10
N ALA A 38 -9.59 6.28 -4.93
CA ALA A 38 -9.42 6.00 -6.35
C ALA A 38 -8.41 6.95 -7.02
N ILE A 39 -7.45 6.34 -7.73
CA ILE A 39 -6.48 7.05 -8.54
C ILE A 39 -6.92 6.96 -10.00
N GLN A 40 -6.89 8.09 -10.69
CA GLN A 40 -7.10 8.17 -12.13
C GLN A 40 -5.84 8.76 -12.77
N GLY A 41 -5.29 8.03 -13.75
CA GLY A 41 -3.99 8.38 -14.35
C GLY A 41 -2.86 8.31 -13.33
N ASP A 42 -1.81 9.09 -13.56
CA ASP A 42 -0.65 9.13 -12.69
C ASP A 42 -0.91 10.06 -11.49
N ARG A 43 -0.67 9.55 -10.27
CA ARG A 43 -0.73 10.36 -9.04
C ARG A 43 0.37 10.01 -8.06
N SER A 44 0.77 11.02 -7.31
CA SER A 44 1.68 10.88 -6.17
C SER A 44 0.89 10.95 -4.87
N VAL A 45 1.19 10.03 -3.95
CA VAL A 45 0.59 9.98 -2.61
C VAL A 45 1.71 10.02 -1.59
N ARG A 46 1.54 10.84 -0.55
CA ARG A 46 2.46 10.93 0.57
C ARG A 46 1.97 10.04 1.71
N VAL A 47 2.86 9.20 2.23
CA VAL A 47 2.62 8.36 3.41
C VAL A 47 3.70 8.71 4.43
N ASP A 48 3.27 9.27 5.56
CA ASP A 48 4.17 9.55 6.68
C ASP A 48 4.18 8.34 7.64
N PHE A 49 5.35 7.99 8.18
CA PHE A 49 5.52 6.89 9.12
C PHE A 49 6.72 7.16 10.04
N VAL A 50 6.76 6.44 11.17
CA VAL A 50 7.90 6.48 12.10
C VAL A 50 8.84 5.32 11.78
N THR A 51 10.13 5.62 11.65
CA THR A 51 11.14 4.60 11.41
C THR A 51 11.23 3.63 12.60
N PRO A 52 11.54 2.34 12.38
CA PRO A 52 11.76 1.39 13.48
C PRO A 52 12.82 1.86 14.48
N ASP A 53 12.65 1.53 15.77
CA ASP A 53 13.59 1.83 16.87
C ASP A 53 14.85 0.95 16.83
N LYS A 54 15.57 0.99 15.70
CA LYS A 54 16.83 0.28 15.50
C LYS A 54 17.78 1.12 14.66
N LYS A 55 19.07 0.97 14.93
CA LYS A 55 20.14 1.60 14.15
C LYS A 55 20.65 0.66 13.07
N GLY A 56 21.16 1.25 12.00
CA GLY A 56 21.79 0.56 10.89
C GLY A 56 20.82 0.13 9.80
N ARG A 57 21.23 -0.88 9.02
CA ARG A 57 20.48 -1.40 7.86
C ARG A 57 19.08 -1.89 8.24
N CYS A 58 18.09 -1.41 7.50
CA CYS A 58 16.70 -1.82 7.57
C CYS A 58 16.17 -2.14 6.17
N TYR A 59 15.36 -3.18 6.04
CA TYR A 59 14.60 -3.49 4.82
C TYR A 59 13.13 -3.20 5.09
N LEU A 60 12.66 -2.11 4.51
CA LEU A 60 11.25 -1.75 4.51
C LEU A 60 10.60 -2.37 3.28
N THR A 61 9.38 -2.87 3.42
CA THR A 61 8.56 -3.37 2.33
C THR A 61 7.34 -2.48 2.22
N VAL A 62 7.10 -1.97 1.01
CA VAL A 62 5.89 -1.22 0.67
C VAL A 62 4.99 -2.14 -0.14
N PHE A 63 3.77 -2.37 0.34
CA PHE A 63 2.73 -3.02 -0.43
C PHE A 63 1.72 -1.98 -0.90
N ILE A 64 1.33 -2.05 -2.17
CA ILE A 64 0.21 -1.31 -2.72
C ILE A 64 -0.81 -2.35 -3.16
N MET A 65 -1.94 -2.40 -2.44
CA MET A 65 -2.95 -3.43 -2.63
C MET A 65 -4.27 -2.81 -3.09
N SER A 66 -4.95 -3.46 -4.03
CA SER A 66 -6.30 -3.09 -4.40
C SER A 66 -7.30 -3.61 -3.36
N ASP A 67 -8.33 -2.83 -3.05
CA ASP A 67 -9.43 -3.29 -2.19
C ASP A 67 -10.53 -4.04 -2.97
N CYS A 68 -10.47 -4.04 -4.30
CA CYS A 68 -11.54 -4.55 -5.18
C CYS A 68 -11.07 -5.65 -6.14
N TYR A 69 -9.78 -5.70 -6.47
CA TYR A 69 -9.26 -6.59 -7.51
C TYR A 69 -8.12 -7.45 -6.99
N LEU A 70 -8.10 -8.70 -7.43
CA LEU A 70 -7.02 -9.63 -7.12
C LEU A 70 -5.99 -9.64 -8.24
N GLY A 71 -4.73 -9.93 -7.88
CA GLY A 71 -3.65 -10.16 -8.84
C GLY A 71 -3.00 -8.89 -9.41
N ILE A 72 -3.36 -7.71 -8.89
CA ILE A 72 -2.76 -6.43 -9.30
C ILE A 72 -1.92 -5.76 -8.20
N ASP A 73 -1.85 -6.39 -7.02
CA ASP A 73 -1.10 -5.88 -5.88
C ASP A 73 0.40 -5.85 -6.17
N GLN A 74 1.09 -4.82 -5.68
CA GLN A 74 2.51 -4.62 -5.89
C GLN A 74 3.27 -4.62 -4.57
N GLU A 75 4.49 -5.17 -4.61
CA GLU A 75 5.44 -5.19 -3.50
C GLU A 75 6.74 -4.50 -3.94
N LEU A 76 7.25 -3.58 -3.11
CA LEU A 76 8.53 -2.92 -3.32
C LEU A 76 9.36 -2.99 -2.04
N GLN A 77 10.55 -3.60 -2.12
CA GLN A 77 11.52 -3.56 -1.03
C GLN A 77 12.42 -2.33 -1.14
N ILE A 78 12.55 -1.60 -0.04
CA ILE A 78 13.39 -0.41 0.11
C ILE A 78 14.45 -0.70 1.18
N LYS A 79 15.72 -0.54 0.81
CA LYS A 79 16.84 -0.60 1.75
C LYS A 79 17.12 0.79 2.32
N ALA A 80 17.12 0.90 3.64
CA ALA A 80 17.42 2.14 4.35
C ALA A 80 18.55 1.95 5.38
N GLU A 81 19.29 3.01 5.67
CA GLU A 81 20.28 3.06 6.75
C GLU A 81 19.78 4.05 7.81
N LEU A 82 19.48 3.57 9.01
CA LEU A 82 18.96 4.39 10.11
C LEU A 82 20.12 4.85 11.02
N LEU A 83 20.17 6.15 11.32
CA LEU A 83 21.25 6.79 12.10
C LEU A 83 21.07 6.65 13.62
#